data_AF-L5LBR0-F1
#
_entry.id   AF-L5LBR0-F1
#
_cell.length_a   1.000
_cell.length_b   1.000
_cell.length_c   1.000
_cell.angle_alpha   90.00
_cell.angle_beta   90.00
_cell.angle_gamma   90.00
#
_symmetry.space_group_name_H-M   'P 1'
#
loop_
_entity.id
_entity.type
_entity.pdbx_description
1 polymer ?
#
loop_
_entity_poly.entity_id
_entity_poly.type
_entity_poly.pdbx_seq_one_letter_code
_entity_poly.pdbx_strand_id
1 'polypeptide(L)'
;MHGVSNYTQHCKPQNTFLHDSFQNVAAACELPKTVCKNRRNNCHQSSKPVNLTNCDLTAGKYPNCRYKDSAQYKFFIIACDPPQKRDPPYHLIPVHLDKVV
;
A
#
# COMPACT_ATOMS: atom_id res chain seq x y z
N MET A 1 -7.29 -9.75 6.88
CA MET A 1 -7.67 -8.38 7.33
C MET A 1 -7.69 -8.16 8.85
N HIS A 2 -7.86 -9.18 9.70
CA HIS A 2 -7.96 -9.01 11.15
C HIS A 2 -6.85 -8.14 11.78
N GLY A 3 -5.58 -8.33 11.39
CA GLY A 3 -4.47 -7.50 11.88
C GLY A 3 -4.71 -6.00 11.66
N VAL A 4 -4.96 -5.59 10.41
CA VAL A 4 -5.24 -4.18 10.05
C VAL A 4 -6.49 -3.64 10.77
N SER A 5 -7.57 -4.41 10.77
CA SER A 5 -8.82 -4.01 11.42
C SER A 5 -8.70 -3.88 12.95
N ASN A 6 -7.81 -4.66 13.58
CA ASN A 6 -7.62 -4.61 15.02
C ASN A 6 -7.01 -3.28 15.49
N TYR A 7 -6.04 -2.74 14.74
CA TYR A 7 -5.42 -1.44 15.08
C TYR A 7 -6.40 -0.26 15.03
N THR A 8 -7.46 -0.38 14.22
CA THR A 8 -8.45 0.70 14.01
C THR A 8 -9.80 0.42 14.67
N GLN A 9 -10.00 -0.78 15.22
CA GLN A 9 -11.30 -1.26 15.74
C GLN A 9 -12.44 -1.09 14.71
N HIS A 10 -12.11 -1.21 13.42
CA HIS A 10 -13.00 -0.91 12.31
C HIS A 10 -12.76 -1.83 11.10
N CYS A 11 -13.82 -2.12 10.34
CA CYS A 11 -13.70 -2.85 9.08
C CYS A 11 -13.29 -1.87 7.98
N LYS A 12 -12.01 -1.87 7.60
CA LYS A 12 -11.53 -1.02 6.51
C LYS A 12 -12.28 -1.38 5.22
N PRO A 13 -12.94 -0.43 4.51
CA PRO A 13 -13.77 -0.77 3.36
C PRO A 13 -13.02 -1.48 2.23
N GLN A 14 -11.77 -1.10 2.01
CA GLN A 14 -10.91 -1.68 0.98
C GLN A 14 -9.46 -1.74 1.45
N ASN A 15 -8.75 -2.80 1.09
CA ASN A 15 -7.30 -2.91 1.31
C ASN A 15 -6.62 -3.67 0.18
N THR A 16 -5.42 -3.26 -0.19
CA THR A 16 -4.58 -3.97 -1.15
C THR A 16 -3.35 -4.53 -0.44
N PHE A 17 -3.06 -5.82 -0.66
CA PHE A 17 -1.80 -6.45 -0.27
C PHE A 17 -0.94 -6.64 -1.52
N LEU A 18 0.23 -6.01 -1.54
CA LEU A 18 1.24 -6.26 -2.56
C LEU A 18 2.02 -7.52 -2.17
N HIS A 19 2.08 -8.50 -3.05
CA HIS A 19 2.85 -9.74 -2.85
C HIS A 19 4.27 -9.55 -3.38
N ASP A 20 4.99 -8.64 -2.74
CA ASP A 20 6.39 -8.35 -3.02
C ASP A 20 7.13 -8.04 -1.71
N SER A 21 8.46 -8.11 -1.73
CA SER A 21 9.28 -7.78 -0.57
C SER A 21 9.23 -6.29 -0.26
N PHE A 22 9.42 -5.94 1.02
CA PHE A 22 9.54 -4.53 1.42
C PHE A 22 10.69 -3.82 0.67
N GLN A 23 11.82 -4.52 0.48
CA GLN A 23 12.99 -3.99 -0.24
C GLN A 23 12.63 -3.59 -1.69
N ASN A 24 11.89 -4.45 -2.40
CA ASN A 24 11.47 -4.18 -3.77
C ASN A 24 10.46 -3.03 -3.85
N VAL A 25 9.52 -2.95 -2.89
CA VAL A 25 8.58 -1.82 -2.81
C VAL A 25 9.31 -0.52 -2.47
N ALA A 26 10.27 -0.55 -1.54
CA ALA A 26 11.08 0.60 -1.17
C ALA A 26 12.00 1.08 -2.31
N ALA A 27 12.53 0.16 -3.13
CA ALA A 27 13.31 0.51 -4.31
C ALA A 27 12.52 1.36 -5.33
N ALA A 28 11.18 1.24 -5.35
CA ALA A 28 10.36 2.12 -6.19
C ALA A 28 10.45 3.59 -5.76
N CYS A 29 10.79 3.91 -4.51
CA CYS A 29 11.02 5.28 -4.05
C CYS A 29 12.21 5.99 -4.72
N GLU A 30 13.10 5.23 -5.39
CA GLU A 30 14.24 5.79 -6.13
C GLU A 30 13.89 6.13 -7.59
N LEU A 31 12.69 5.75 -8.06
CA LEU A 31 12.22 6.03 -9.41
C LEU A 31 11.74 7.50 -9.55
N PRO A 32 11.51 8.01 -10.77
CA PRO A 32 11.08 9.39 -10.96
C PRO A 32 9.82 9.74 -10.17
N LYS A 33 9.83 10.94 -9.57
CA LYS A 33 8.70 11.48 -8.81
C LYS A 33 7.53 11.79 -9.74
N THR A 34 6.32 11.54 -9.24
CA THR A 34 5.05 11.91 -9.85
C THR A 34 4.10 12.49 -8.79
N VAL A 35 3.04 13.12 -9.28
CA VAL A 35 2.03 13.76 -8.43
C VAL A 35 1.05 12.71 -7.90
N CYS A 36 0.91 12.67 -6.57
CA CYS A 36 -0.05 11.83 -5.86
C CYS A 36 -1.49 12.36 -6.00
N LYS A 37 -2.50 11.56 -5.61
CA LYS A 37 -3.91 12.00 -5.53
C LYS A 37 -4.11 13.21 -4.62
N ASN A 38 -3.32 13.31 -3.55
CA ASN A 38 -3.34 14.44 -2.62
C ASN A 38 -2.53 15.66 -3.11
N ARG A 39 -2.09 15.67 -4.37
CA ARG A 39 -1.29 16.73 -5.01
C ARG A 39 0.14 16.91 -4.48
N ARG A 40 0.62 16.08 -3.55
CA ARG A 40 2.05 16.05 -3.18
C ARG A 40 2.86 15.46 -4.34
N ASN A 41 4.07 15.95 -4.55
CA ASN A 41 5.01 15.46 -5.57
C ASN A 41 6.06 14.51 -4.97
N ASN A 42 5.59 13.47 -4.29
CA ASN A 42 6.43 12.45 -3.66
C ASN A 42 5.93 11.03 -3.94
N CYS A 43 5.16 10.84 -5.02
CA CYS A 43 4.73 9.53 -5.46
C CYS A 43 5.70 8.94 -6.47
N HIS A 44 5.76 7.62 -6.53
CA HIS A 44 6.63 6.87 -7.43
C HIS A 44 5.89 5.65 -7.95
N GLN A 45 5.91 5.42 -9.25
CA GLN A 45 5.32 4.24 -9.87
C GLN A 45 6.32 3.10 -9.90
N SER A 46 5.88 1.87 -9.61
CA SER A 46 6.70 0.68 -9.70
C SER A 46 7.25 0.47 -11.12
N SER A 47 8.47 -0.04 -11.24
CA SER A 47 9.10 -0.34 -12.54
C SER A 47 8.49 -1.56 -13.22
N LYS A 48 7.87 -2.45 -12.44
CA LYS A 48 7.23 -3.69 -12.90
C LYS A 48 5.89 -3.90 -12.20
N PRO A 49 4.96 -4.63 -12.82
CA PRO A 49 3.77 -5.09 -12.14
C PRO A 49 4.10 -6.19 -11.14
N VAL A 50 3.31 -6.27 -10.07
CA VAL A 50 3.43 -7.28 -9.01
C VAL A 50 2.10 -8.00 -8.81
N ASN A 51 2.17 -9.20 -8.27
CA ASN A 51 0.97 -9.89 -7.80
C ASN A 51 0.41 -9.11 -6.60
N LEU A 52 -0.89 -8.93 -6.55
CA LEU A 52 -1.56 -8.28 -5.43
C LEU A 52 -2.93 -8.91 -5.16
N THR A 53 -3.40 -8.74 -3.92
CA THR A 53 -4.77 -9.08 -3.53
C THR A 53 -5.49 -7.82 -3.10
N ASN A 54 -6.57 -7.48 -3.78
CA ASN A 54 -7.53 -6.49 -3.31
C ASN A 54 -8.58 -7.20 -2.45
N CYS A 55 -8.81 -6.68 -1.25
CA CYS A 55 -9.82 -7.12 -0.31
C CYS A 55 -10.89 -6.03 -0.21
N ASP A 56 -12.11 -6.33 -0.67
CA ASP A 56 -13.25 -5.43 -0.58
C ASP A 56 -14.22 -5.92 0.50
N LEU A 57 -14.61 -5.03 1.43
CA LEU A 57 -15.55 -5.36 2.49
C LEU A 57 -16.93 -5.66 1.88
N THR A 58 -17.47 -6.83 2.20
CA THR A 58 -18.78 -7.28 1.69
C THR A 58 -19.87 -7.23 2.74
N ALA A 59 -19.53 -7.53 4.00
CA ALA A 59 -20.48 -7.56 5.10
C ALA A 59 -19.78 -7.54 6.46
N GLY A 60 -20.57 -7.38 7.52
CA GLY A 60 -20.13 -7.52 8.90
C GLY A 60 -19.73 -6.20 9.56
N LYS A 61 -19.52 -6.28 10.87
CA LYS A 61 -19.00 -5.21 11.73
C LYS A 61 -17.85 -5.77 12.54
N TYR A 62 -16.92 -4.91 12.94
CA TYR A 62 -15.78 -5.34 13.75
C TYR A 62 -16.28 -6.07 15.03
N PRO A 63 -15.71 -7.24 15.40
CA PRO A 63 -14.54 -7.89 14.81
C PRO A 63 -14.81 -8.85 13.63
N ASN A 64 -16.08 -9.10 13.29
CA ASN A 64 -16.53 -10.08 12.31
C ASN A 64 -16.66 -9.50 10.89
N CYS A 65 -15.59 -8.90 10.38
CA CYS A 65 -15.54 -8.32 9.03
C CYS A 65 -15.41 -9.42 7.96
N ARG A 66 -16.23 -9.37 6.90
CA ARG A 66 -16.18 -10.33 5.77
C ARG A 66 -15.73 -9.62 4.49
N TYR A 67 -14.72 -10.17 3.83
CA TYR A 67 -14.11 -9.59 2.62
C TYR A 67 -14.24 -10.51 1.42
N LYS A 68 -14.29 -9.92 0.23
CA LYS A 68 -14.09 -10.61 -1.05
C LYS A 68 -12.70 -10.28 -1.56
N ASP A 69 -11.98 -11.31 -1.94
CA ASP A 69 -10.62 -11.19 -2.47
C ASP A 69 -10.63 -11.21 -4.01
N SER A 70 -9.79 -10.36 -4.60
CA SER A 70 -9.50 -10.35 -6.03
C SER A 70 -7.98 -10.35 -6.22
N ALA A 71 -7.44 -11.42 -6.77
CA ALA A 71 -6.06 -11.47 -7.23
C ALA A 71 -5.90 -10.63 -8.51
N GLN A 72 -4.82 -9.86 -8.61
CA GLN A 72 -4.50 -9.03 -9.78
C GLN A 72 -2.98 -8.99 -10.00
N TYR A 73 -2.57 -8.63 -11.21
CA TYR A 73 -1.17 -8.39 -11.57
C TYR A 73 -1.06 -7.00 -12.19
N LYS A 74 -0.56 -6.03 -11.42
CA LYS A 74 -0.68 -4.60 -11.73
C LYS A 74 0.52 -3.80 -11.25
N PHE A 75 0.70 -2.61 -11.83
CA PHE A 75 1.64 -1.63 -11.30
C PHE A 75 1.04 -0.96 -10.05
N PHE A 76 1.89 -0.40 -9.21
CA PHE A 76 1.45 0.40 -8.06
C PHE A 76 2.14 1.75 -8.05
N ILE A 77 1.50 2.72 -7.39
CA ILE A 77 2.06 4.03 -7.10
C ILE A 77 2.05 4.21 -5.59
N ILE A 78 3.21 4.49 -5.02
CA ILE A 78 3.40 4.71 -3.59
C ILE A 78 3.92 6.12 -3.34
N ALA A 79 3.53 6.72 -2.22
CA ALA A 79 4.19 7.91 -1.71
C ALA A 79 5.35 7.51 -0.81
N CYS A 80 6.47 8.22 -0.94
CA CYS A 80 7.66 8.01 -0.14
C CYS A 80 8.08 9.28 0.59
N ASP A 81 8.53 9.14 1.84
CA ASP A 81 9.03 10.22 2.69
C ASP A 81 10.36 9.77 3.36
N PRO A 82 11.20 10.70 3.87
CA PRO A 82 12.40 10.35 4.62
C PRO A 82 12.07 9.50 5.87
N PRO A 83 12.97 8.59 6.28
CA PRO A 83 12.74 7.75 7.46
C PRO A 83 12.70 8.56 8.76
N GLN A 84 11.88 8.11 9.72
CA GLN A 84 11.86 8.59 11.10
C GLN A 84 12.88 7.83 11.97
N LYS A 85 13.07 8.26 13.23
CA LYS A 85 14.12 7.72 14.13
C LYS A 85 14.12 6.20 14.32
N ARG A 86 13.00 5.52 14.12
CA ARG A 86 12.85 4.07 14.32
C ARG A 86 12.75 3.29 13.01
N ASP A 87 12.79 4.00 11.89
CA ASP A 87 12.67 3.40 10.57
C ASP A 87 14.03 2.89 10.09
N PRO A 88 14.03 1.90 9.18
CA PRO A 88 15.27 1.41 8.59
C PRO A 88 16.02 2.51 7.81
N PRO A 89 17.35 2.42 7.69
CA PRO A 89 18.21 3.50 7.17
C PRO A 89 18.20 3.61 5.64
N TYR A 90 17.02 3.63 5.01
CA TYR A 90 16.87 3.94 3.58
C TYR A 90 16.85 5.45 3.35
N HIS A 91 17.16 5.92 2.14
CA HIS A 91 17.04 7.35 1.82
C HIS A 91 15.58 7.83 1.87
N LEU A 92 14.67 7.01 1.36
CA LEU A 92 13.22 7.20 1.41
C LEU A 92 12.56 5.87 1.77
N ILE A 93 11.41 5.92 2.44
CA ILE A 93 10.59 4.76 2.77
C ILE A 93 9.16 4.92 2.24
N PRO A 94 8.49 3.83 1.83
CA PRO A 94 7.10 3.88 1.43
C PRO A 94 6.20 4.17 2.64
N VAL A 95 5.37 5.21 2.54
CA VAL A 95 4.45 5.63 3.62
C VAL A 95 2.97 5.51 3.25
N HIS A 96 2.67 5.42 1.95
CA HIS A 96 1.30 5.30 1.47
C HIS A 96 1.23 4.58 0.12
N LEU A 97 0.21 3.74 -0.09
CA LEU A 97 -0.16 3.22 -1.40
C LEU A 97 -1.22 4.15 -2.01
N ASP A 98 -0.83 4.97 -2.98
CA ASP A 98 -1.69 5.98 -3.60
C ASP A 98 -2.72 5.33 -4.55
N LYS A 99 -2.27 4.43 -5.43
CA LYS A 99 -3.16 3.62 -6.29
C LYS A 99 -2.45 2.41 -6.90
N VAL A 100 -3.26 1.49 -7.43
CA VAL A 100 -2.85 0.44 -8.36
C VAL A 100 -3.30 0.82 -9.78
N VAL A 101 -2.49 0.48 -10.79
CA VAL A 101 -2.73 0.79 -12.21
C VAL A 101 -2.94 -0.51 -12.98
#